data_AF-A0A640MFV6-F1
#
_entry.id   AF-A0A640MFV6-F1
#
_cell.length_a   1.000
_cell.length_b   1.000
_cell.length_c   1.000
_cell.angle_alpha   90.00
_cell.angle_beta   90.00
_cell.angle_gamma   90.00
#
_symmetry.space_group_name_H-M   'P 1'
#
loop_
_entity.id
_entity.type
_entity.pdbx_description
1 polymer ?
#
loop_
_entity_poly.entity_id
_entity_poly.type
_entity_poly.pdbx_seq_one_letter_code
_entity_poly.pdbx_strand_id
1 'polypeptide(L)'
;MKNSTFLKDLFAIDKANDELFRLVGVAICMAIPLLIGYFSNNLLIGTFGSMGIYTFIYYQPLPLPQLLRRLNIVGFFIVLGNSLGMLSHHVPWLIPITIAIVAFLARLLFRLYGIEKPGALLVIMSTAMGTSNNFPLHKIPIMASFVLLGVVTGIIMGIVLHFIDKRPYVFQKRMSLQERLYIDPASLLDALHYAAILFLAAYLSQSLHLVNAYWMTFTCAAILQGENLHSVMQRNVQRILGTSLGLLLSAILLMIPFTPLQTIGIISILYAAFEGFINRNYAIASFFITPMSLLLSNLARQQVISNLLNYRLVGIVLGSLLGFAGAYVFTTALRFYNRAYSIDETFENQQEERGVL
;
A
#
# COMPACT_ATOMS: atom_id res chain seq x y z
N MET A 1 -11.42 17.28 28.16
CA MET A 1 -12.18 17.60 26.92
C MET A 1 -11.44 17.30 25.59
N LYS A 2 -10.34 16.51 25.56
CA LYS A 2 -9.61 16.19 24.30
C LYS A 2 -10.09 14.92 23.56
N ASN A 3 -10.87 14.05 24.21
CA ASN A 3 -11.28 12.76 23.65
C ASN A 3 -12.50 12.82 22.71
N SER A 4 -13.32 13.88 22.78
CA SER A 4 -14.54 13.97 21.95
C SER A 4 -14.24 14.30 20.49
N THR A 5 -13.12 14.97 20.19
CA THR A 5 -12.63 15.21 18.83
C THR A 5 -12.01 13.96 18.23
N PHE A 6 -11.16 13.23 18.98
CA PHE A 6 -10.52 12.01 18.46
C PHE A 6 -11.54 10.96 18.01
N LEU A 7 -12.58 10.70 18.80
CA LEU A 7 -13.65 9.75 18.43
C LEU A 7 -14.46 10.24 17.23
N LYS A 8 -14.78 11.54 17.15
CA LYS A 8 -15.47 12.11 15.99
C LYS A 8 -14.64 11.98 14.71
N ASP A 9 -13.35 12.28 14.79
CA ASP A 9 -12.43 12.19 13.65
C ASP A 9 -12.18 10.74 13.22
N LEU A 10 -12.27 9.78 14.14
CA LEU A 10 -12.10 8.34 13.86
C LEU A 10 -13.23 7.79 12.98
N PHE A 11 -14.46 8.28 13.19
CA PHE A 11 -15.67 7.85 12.47
C PHE A 11 -16.11 8.83 11.38
N ALA A 12 -15.38 9.93 11.18
CA ALA A 12 -15.62 10.84 10.08
C ALA A 12 -15.50 10.09 8.74
N ILE A 13 -16.41 10.41 7.83
CA ILE A 13 -16.38 9.94 6.44
C ILE A 13 -16.25 11.18 5.59
N ASP A 14 -15.09 11.34 4.95
CA ASP A 14 -14.89 12.45 4.04
C ASP A 14 -15.83 12.31 2.82
N LYS A 15 -16.44 13.42 2.42
CA LYS A 15 -17.28 13.47 1.20
C LYS A 15 -16.37 13.31 -0.02
N ALA A 16 -16.68 12.34 -0.87
CA ALA A 16 -16.02 12.21 -2.16
C ALA A 16 -17.02 12.38 -3.29
N ASN A 17 -16.63 13.18 -4.30
CA ASN A 17 -17.27 13.24 -5.61
C ASN A 17 -16.81 12.05 -6.45
N ASP A 18 -17.03 10.84 -5.95
CA ASP A 18 -16.69 9.63 -6.70
C ASP A 18 -17.88 9.28 -7.58
N GLU A 19 -17.73 9.53 -8.87
CA GLU A 19 -18.73 9.11 -9.84
C GLU A 19 -18.88 7.59 -9.77
N LEU A 20 -20.13 7.12 -9.74
CA LEU A 20 -20.48 5.69 -9.76
C LEU A 20 -19.71 4.93 -10.85
N PHE A 21 -19.48 5.58 -12.00
CA PHE A 21 -18.70 5.06 -13.12
C PHE A 21 -17.27 4.66 -12.74
N ARG A 22 -16.60 5.42 -11.85
CA ARG A 22 -15.26 5.05 -11.38
C ARG A 22 -15.31 3.73 -10.62
N LEU A 23 -16.20 3.61 -9.64
CA LEU A 23 -16.33 2.40 -8.82
C LEU A 23 -16.69 1.16 -9.66
N VAL A 24 -17.55 1.33 -10.67
CA VAL A 24 -17.84 0.28 -11.65
C VAL A 24 -16.59 -0.09 -12.45
N GLY A 25 -15.82 0.90 -12.92
CA GLY A 25 -14.55 0.67 -13.60
C GLY A 25 -13.54 -0.11 -12.76
N VAL A 26 -13.50 0.13 -11.44
CA VAL A 26 -12.64 -0.58 -10.48
C VAL A 26 -13.04 -2.04 -10.35
N ALA A 27 -14.35 -2.30 -10.20
CA ALA A 27 -14.88 -3.67 -10.13
C ALA A 27 -14.58 -4.45 -11.42
N ILE A 28 -14.78 -3.83 -12.58
CA ILE A 28 -14.47 -4.42 -13.88
C ILE A 28 -12.96 -4.69 -14.00
N CYS A 29 -12.12 -3.73 -13.59
CA CYS A 29 -10.67 -3.87 -13.63
C CYS A 29 -10.19 -5.06 -12.79
N MET A 30 -10.80 -5.34 -11.63
CA MET A 30 -10.52 -6.51 -10.80
C MET A 30 -11.06 -7.81 -11.41
N ALA A 31 -12.26 -7.76 -12.00
CA ALA A 31 -12.88 -8.92 -12.61
C ALA A 31 -12.08 -9.45 -13.81
N ILE A 32 -11.50 -8.58 -14.64
CA ILE A 32 -10.85 -8.97 -15.90
C ILE A 32 -9.72 -10.01 -15.69
N PRO A 33 -8.66 -9.78 -14.89
CA PRO A 33 -7.61 -10.78 -14.71
C PRO A 33 -8.13 -12.07 -14.07
N LEU A 34 -9.08 -11.95 -13.14
CA LEU A 34 -9.70 -13.09 -12.46
C LEU A 34 -10.50 -13.98 -13.43
N LEU A 35 -11.28 -13.37 -14.32
CA LEU A 35 -12.03 -14.07 -15.36
C LEU A 35 -11.09 -14.70 -16.38
N ILE A 36 -10.03 -14.01 -16.80
CA ILE A 36 -9.00 -14.59 -17.69
C ILE A 36 -8.38 -15.82 -17.03
N GLY A 37 -8.04 -15.74 -15.74
CA GLY A 37 -7.52 -16.88 -14.99
C GLY A 37 -8.51 -18.03 -14.87
N TYR A 38 -9.80 -17.72 -14.68
CA TYR A 38 -10.87 -18.72 -14.64
C TYR A 38 -11.04 -19.44 -15.98
N PHE A 39 -11.20 -18.69 -17.08
CA PHE A 39 -11.39 -19.28 -18.42
C PHE A 39 -10.15 -20.01 -18.95
N SER A 40 -8.96 -19.59 -18.50
CA SER A 40 -7.69 -20.25 -18.86
C SER A 40 -7.38 -21.46 -17.98
N ASN A 41 -8.26 -21.83 -17.03
CA ASN A 41 -8.01 -22.86 -16.01
C ASN A 41 -6.70 -22.64 -15.23
N ASN A 42 -6.28 -21.38 -15.07
CA ASN A 42 -5.07 -21.00 -14.36
C ASN A 42 -5.33 -19.79 -13.47
N LEU A 43 -5.78 -20.06 -12.24
CA LEU A 43 -6.13 -19.05 -11.24
C LEU A 43 -4.93 -18.22 -10.76
N LEU A 44 -3.69 -18.63 -11.06
CA LEU A 44 -2.51 -17.80 -10.81
C LEU A 44 -2.51 -16.54 -11.68
N ILE A 45 -3.05 -16.59 -12.90
CA ILE A 45 -3.21 -15.41 -13.76
C ILE A 45 -4.09 -14.38 -13.04
N GLY A 46 -5.21 -14.82 -12.49
CA GLY A 46 -6.11 -13.95 -11.75
C GLY A 46 -5.49 -13.39 -10.47
N THR A 47 -4.79 -14.23 -9.71
CA THR A 47 -4.18 -13.82 -8.44
C THR A 47 -3.05 -12.82 -8.65
N PHE A 48 -2.08 -13.12 -9.51
CA PHE A 48 -0.96 -12.21 -9.79
C PHE A 48 -1.41 -11.00 -10.61
N GLY A 49 -2.31 -11.19 -11.58
CA GLY A 49 -2.91 -10.10 -12.35
C GLY A 49 -3.69 -9.12 -11.47
N SER A 50 -4.37 -9.60 -10.42
CA SER A 50 -5.05 -8.70 -9.48
C SER A 50 -4.10 -7.79 -8.68
N MET A 51 -2.81 -8.12 -8.56
CA MET A 51 -1.82 -7.21 -7.96
C MET A 51 -1.47 -6.06 -8.90
N GLY A 52 -1.43 -6.32 -10.22
CA GLY A 52 -1.10 -5.31 -11.22
C GLY A 52 -2.16 -4.21 -11.34
N ILE A 53 -3.43 -4.55 -11.13
CA ILE A 53 -4.54 -3.60 -11.25
C ILE A 53 -4.54 -2.52 -10.17
N TYR A 54 -3.77 -2.70 -9.08
CA TYR A 54 -3.52 -1.65 -8.08
C TYR A 54 -2.96 -0.36 -8.70
N THR A 55 -2.36 -0.46 -9.89
CA THR A 55 -1.96 0.70 -10.70
C THR A 55 -3.12 1.66 -10.94
N PHE A 56 -4.34 1.15 -11.18
CA PHE A 56 -5.52 1.97 -11.48
C PHE A 56 -5.95 2.87 -10.32
N ILE A 57 -5.67 2.48 -9.07
CA ILE A 57 -5.97 3.30 -7.87
C ILE A 57 -5.27 4.66 -7.93
N TYR A 58 -4.17 4.78 -8.67
CA TYR A 58 -3.41 6.02 -8.82
C TYR A 58 -3.93 6.93 -9.94
N TYR A 59 -5.10 6.61 -10.52
CA TYR A 59 -5.78 7.47 -11.47
C TYR A 59 -6.12 8.83 -10.83
N GLN A 60 -5.80 9.89 -11.56
CA GLN A 60 -6.22 11.26 -11.28
C GLN A 60 -6.56 11.95 -12.60
N PRO A 61 -7.43 12.98 -12.60
CA PRO A 61 -7.77 13.75 -13.80
C PRO A 61 -6.58 14.62 -14.24
N LEU A 62 -5.61 13.98 -14.89
CA LEU A 62 -4.41 14.59 -15.46
C LEU A 62 -4.49 14.57 -16.99
N PRO A 63 -3.75 15.46 -17.70
CA PRO A 63 -3.56 15.33 -19.14
C PRO A 63 -2.99 13.94 -19.49
N LEU A 64 -3.47 13.33 -20.58
CA LEU A 64 -3.17 11.94 -20.93
C LEU A 64 -1.67 11.56 -20.86
N PRO A 65 -0.71 12.36 -21.35
CA PRO A 65 0.71 12.02 -21.24
C PRO A 65 1.22 11.95 -19.79
N GLN A 66 0.69 12.81 -18.90
CA GLN A 66 1.06 12.83 -17.49
C GLN A 66 0.42 11.66 -16.75
N LEU A 67 -0.85 11.35 -17.05
CA LEU A 67 -1.54 10.17 -16.53
C LEU A 67 -0.79 8.89 -16.90
N LEU A 68 -0.48 8.69 -18.19
CA LEU A 68 0.24 7.51 -18.65
C LEU A 68 1.62 7.41 -18.00
N ARG A 69 2.37 8.50 -17.90
CA ARG A 69 3.67 8.50 -17.21
C ARG A 69 3.52 8.03 -15.76
N ARG A 70 2.53 8.55 -15.03
CA ARG A 70 2.27 8.15 -13.65
C ARG A 70 1.93 6.66 -13.53
N LEU A 71 0.96 6.18 -14.30
CA LEU A 71 0.52 4.78 -14.24
C LEU A 71 1.65 3.82 -14.65
N ASN A 72 2.48 4.20 -15.64
CA ASN A 72 3.64 3.40 -16.03
C ASN A 72 4.71 3.35 -14.92
N ILE A 73 5.00 4.47 -14.24
CA ILE A 73 5.94 4.48 -13.10
C ILE A 73 5.43 3.55 -12.00
N VAL A 74 4.16 3.67 -11.61
CA VAL A 74 3.56 2.82 -10.58
C VAL A 74 3.57 1.35 -10.99
N GLY A 75 3.11 1.05 -12.20
CA GLY A 75 3.06 -0.30 -12.75
C GLY A 75 4.44 -0.96 -12.83
N PHE A 76 5.46 -0.19 -13.23
CA PHE A 76 6.85 -0.65 -13.22
C PHE A 76 7.30 -1.05 -11.81
N PHE A 77 7.04 -0.21 -10.80
CA PHE A 77 7.39 -0.53 -9.42
C PHE A 77 6.63 -1.75 -8.86
N ILE A 78 5.36 -1.94 -9.22
CA ILE A 78 4.59 -3.12 -8.83
C ILE A 78 5.19 -4.40 -9.43
N VAL A 79 5.44 -4.41 -10.76
CA VAL A 79 6.00 -5.59 -11.44
C VAL A 79 7.43 -5.87 -10.97
N LEU A 80 8.28 -4.84 -10.89
CA LEU A 80 9.66 -4.96 -10.43
C LEU A 80 9.70 -5.43 -8.97
N GLY A 81 8.91 -4.81 -8.10
CA GLY A 81 8.82 -5.15 -6.68
C GLY A 81 8.40 -6.60 -6.47
N ASN A 82 7.35 -7.06 -7.15
CA ASN A 82 6.93 -8.46 -7.09
C ASN A 82 8.02 -9.41 -7.58
N SER A 83 8.69 -9.09 -8.69
CA SER A 83 9.74 -9.92 -9.28
C SER A 83 10.96 -10.03 -8.38
N LEU A 84 11.44 -8.90 -7.85
CA LEU A 84 12.53 -8.86 -6.87
C LEU A 84 12.14 -9.59 -5.57
N GLY A 85 10.89 -9.45 -5.14
CA GLY A 85 10.35 -10.18 -4.00
C GLY A 85 10.46 -11.69 -4.19
N MET A 86 9.98 -12.22 -5.33
CA MET A 86 10.09 -13.64 -5.67
C MET A 86 11.55 -14.10 -5.78
N LEU A 87 12.43 -13.30 -6.36
CA LEU A 87 13.87 -13.61 -6.43
C LEU A 87 14.52 -13.70 -5.05
N SER A 88 14.18 -12.78 -4.15
CA SER A 88 14.73 -12.74 -2.79
C SER A 88 14.34 -13.96 -1.96
N HIS A 89 13.26 -14.66 -2.30
CA HIS A 89 12.84 -15.89 -1.62
C HIS A 89 13.93 -16.99 -1.69
N HIS A 90 14.72 -17.04 -2.77
CA HIS A 90 15.78 -18.03 -2.94
C HIS A 90 16.97 -17.82 -1.99
N VAL A 91 17.14 -16.61 -1.45
CA VAL A 91 18.18 -16.29 -0.49
C VAL A 91 17.51 -15.54 0.67
N PRO A 92 17.00 -16.25 1.69
CA PRO A 92 16.11 -15.66 2.70
C PRO A 92 16.66 -14.40 3.37
N TRP A 93 17.97 -14.29 3.56
CA TRP A 93 18.61 -13.09 4.13
C TRP A 93 18.45 -11.81 3.29
N LEU A 94 18.15 -11.95 1.99
CA LEU A 94 17.88 -10.82 1.09
C LEU A 94 16.45 -10.30 1.21
N ILE A 95 15.50 -11.04 1.78
CA ILE A 95 14.09 -10.64 1.86
C ILE A 95 13.93 -9.24 2.51
N PRO A 96 14.49 -8.98 3.71
CA PRO A 96 14.37 -7.66 4.34
C PRO A 96 15.06 -6.56 3.54
N ILE A 97 16.21 -6.87 2.92
CA ILE A 97 17.00 -5.93 2.12
C ILE A 97 16.22 -5.52 0.86
N THR A 98 15.65 -6.49 0.15
CA THR A 98 14.83 -6.24 -1.04
C THR A 98 13.62 -5.38 -0.72
N ILE A 99 12.89 -5.70 0.37
CA ILE A 99 11.75 -4.89 0.82
C ILE A 99 12.19 -3.47 1.14
N ALA A 100 13.32 -3.28 1.83
CA ALA A 100 13.83 -1.97 2.19
C ALA A 100 14.23 -1.12 0.97
N ILE A 101 14.94 -1.72 0.01
CA ILE A 101 15.37 -1.02 -1.22
C ILE A 101 14.16 -0.60 -2.04
N VAL A 102 13.20 -1.51 -2.25
CA VAL A 102 11.98 -1.18 -3.00
C VAL A 102 11.16 -0.12 -2.25
N ALA A 103 11.08 -0.22 -0.92
CA ALA A 103 10.40 0.78 -0.10
C ALA A 103 11.02 2.16 -0.17
N PHE A 104 12.34 2.24 -0.06
CA PHE A 104 13.08 3.48 -0.17
C PHE A 104 12.82 4.14 -1.52
N LEU A 105 13.06 3.41 -2.62
CA LEU A 105 12.91 3.94 -3.97
C LEU A 105 11.47 4.33 -4.30
N ALA A 106 10.50 3.48 -3.97
CA ALA A 106 9.09 3.77 -4.23
C ALA A 106 8.62 4.96 -3.39
N ARG A 107 8.95 5.02 -2.09
CA ARG A 107 8.54 6.13 -1.21
C ARG A 107 9.15 7.45 -1.66
N LEU A 108 10.45 7.45 -1.96
CA LEU A 108 11.17 8.64 -2.42
C LEU A 108 10.60 9.15 -3.74
N LEU A 109 10.53 8.30 -4.77
CA LEU A 109 10.07 8.73 -6.08
C LEU A 109 8.59 9.10 -6.06
N PHE A 110 7.74 8.38 -5.34
CA PHE A 110 6.30 8.71 -5.33
C PHE A 110 6.06 10.05 -4.65
N ARG A 111 6.77 10.34 -3.55
CA ARG A 111 6.74 11.65 -2.90
C ARG A 111 7.24 12.74 -3.84
N LEU A 112 8.41 12.55 -4.46
CA LEU A 112 8.98 13.54 -5.38
C LEU A 112 8.08 13.80 -6.57
N TYR A 113 7.43 12.78 -7.16
CA TYR A 113 6.52 12.91 -8.31
C TYR A 113 5.08 13.32 -7.95
N GLY A 114 4.78 13.57 -6.67
CA GLY A 114 3.41 13.89 -6.23
C GLY A 114 2.42 12.76 -6.52
N ILE A 115 2.89 11.51 -6.46
CA ILE A 115 2.06 10.30 -6.49
C ILE A 115 1.61 10.06 -5.05
N GLU A 116 0.50 10.67 -4.71
CA GLU A 116 -0.05 10.67 -3.36
C GLU A 116 -0.76 9.34 -3.02
N LYS A 117 -1.60 9.36 -1.96
CA LYS A 117 -2.27 8.23 -1.33
C LYS A 117 -2.85 7.25 -2.38
N PRO A 118 -2.54 5.95 -2.29
CA PRO A 118 -1.94 5.28 -1.14
C PRO A 118 -0.38 5.28 -1.10
N GLY A 119 0.28 6.17 -1.86
CA GLY A 119 1.74 6.30 -1.84
C GLY A 119 2.42 5.00 -2.25
N ALA A 120 3.51 4.59 -1.59
CA ALA A 120 4.22 3.35 -1.91
C ALA A 120 3.50 2.05 -1.44
N LEU A 121 2.35 2.14 -0.77
CA LEU A 121 1.73 1.02 -0.04
C LEU A 121 1.49 -0.23 -0.92
N LEU A 122 0.92 -0.05 -2.11
CA LEU A 122 0.54 -1.17 -2.98
C LEU A 122 1.77 -1.81 -3.65
N VAL A 123 2.84 -1.04 -3.86
CA VAL A 123 4.15 -1.57 -4.29
C VAL A 123 4.74 -2.47 -3.20
N ILE A 124 4.69 -2.05 -1.92
CA ILE A 124 5.16 -2.86 -0.80
C ILE A 124 4.33 -4.13 -0.65
N MET A 125 3.01 -4.01 -0.78
CA MET A 125 2.11 -5.16 -0.74
C MET A 125 2.51 -6.21 -1.77
N SER A 126 2.69 -5.80 -3.03
CA SER A 126 3.06 -6.70 -4.12
C SER A 126 4.46 -7.29 -3.92
N THR A 127 5.43 -6.47 -3.49
CA THR A 127 6.80 -6.92 -3.18
C THR A 127 6.82 -7.97 -2.08
N ALA A 128 6.19 -7.69 -0.94
CA ALA A 128 6.15 -8.59 0.20
C ALA A 128 5.35 -9.88 -0.09
N MET A 129 4.29 -9.80 -0.90
CA MET A 129 3.61 -11.00 -1.39
C MET A 129 4.54 -11.84 -2.28
N GLY A 130 5.34 -11.21 -3.14
CA GLY A 130 6.37 -11.88 -3.93
C GLY A 130 7.33 -12.73 -3.09
N THR A 131 7.80 -12.21 -1.94
CA THR A 131 8.74 -12.93 -1.05
C THR A 131 8.15 -14.17 -0.38
N SER A 132 6.82 -14.28 -0.36
CA SER A 132 6.10 -15.40 0.26
C SER A 132 5.73 -16.53 -0.73
N ASN A 133 6.15 -16.41 -1.99
CA ASN A 133 5.90 -17.40 -3.03
C ASN A 133 7.20 -18.10 -3.43
N ASN A 134 7.23 -19.42 -3.24
CA ASN A 134 8.37 -20.25 -3.65
C ASN A 134 8.17 -20.75 -5.08
N PHE A 135 8.54 -19.94 -6.07
CA PHE A 135 8.57 -20.35 -7.47
C PHE A 135 9.99 -20.66 -7.92
N PRO A 136 10.20 -21.67 -8.77
CA PRO A 136 11.48 -21.86 -9.46
C PRO A 136 11.87 -20.61 -10.28
N LEU A 137 13.16 -20.32 -10.37
CA LEU A 137 13.70 -19.14 -11.07
C LEU A 137 13.14 -18.94 -12.49
N HIS A 138 12.97 -20.02 -13.26
CA HIS A 138 12.44 -19.96 -14.63
C HIS A 138 10.96 -19.57 -14.71
N LYS A 139 10.18 -19.71 -13.64
CA LYS A 139 8.76 -19.31 -13.58
C LYS A 139 8.56 -17.86 -13.16
N ILE A 140 9.57 -17.21 -12.58
CA ILE A 140 9.48 -15.82 -12.12
C ILE A 140 9.09 -14.86 -13.25
N PRO A 141 9.68 -14.92 -14.46
CA PRO A 141 9.24 -14.08 -15.58
C PRO A 141 7.78 -14.31 -16.00
N ILE A 142 7.29 -15.54 -15.88
CA ILE A 142 5.88 -15.89 -16.19
C ILE A 142 4.95 -15.29 -15.13
N MET A 143 5.31 -15.37 -13.85
CA MET A 143 4.51 -14.72 -12.79
C MET A 143 4.53 -13.19 -12.94
N ALA A 144 5.67 -12.62 -13.33
CA ALA A 144 5.80 -11.19 -13.61
C ALA A 144 4.92 -10.76 -14.80
N SER A 145 4.79 -11.58 -15.83
CA SER A 145 3.91 -11.28 -16.97
C SER A 145 2.43 -11.29 -16.58
N PHE A 146 2.01 -12.13 -15.63
CA PHE A 146 0.66 -12.09 -15.09
C PHE A 146 0.39 -10.79 -14.33
N VAL A 147 1.33 -10.32 -13.51
CA VAL A 147 1.23 -8.99 -12.87
C VAL A 147 1.18 -7.89 -13.93
N LEU A 148 2.02 -7.96 -14.96
CA LEU A 148 2.04 -7.00 -16.06
C LEU A 148 0.70 -6.94 -16.81
N LEU A 149 0.04 -8.09 -17.02
CA LEU A 149 -1.32 -8.13 -17.58
C LEU A 149 -2.29 -7.31 -16.73
N GLY A 150 -2.19 -7.42 -15.40
CA GLY A 150 -2.95 -6.58 -14.48
C GLY A 150 -2.65 -5.09 -14.62
N VAL A 151 -1.36 -4.73 -14.74
CA VAL A 151 -0.92 -3.34 -14.95
C VAL A 151 -1.49 -2.78 -16.26
N VAL A 152 -1.38 -3.53 -17.35
CA VAL A 152 -1.95 -3.16 -18.66
C VAL A 152 -3.46 -2.97 -18.55
N THR A 153 -4.16 -3.90 -17.89
CA THR A 153 -5.60 -3.77 -17.62
C THR A 153 -5.92 -2.47 -16.88
N GLY A 154 -5.14 -2.13 -15.84
CA GLY A 154 -5.29 -0.89 -15.09
C GLY A 154 -5.00 0.36 -15.91
N ILE A 155 -4.00 0.34 -16.79
CA ILE A 155 -3.69 1.44 -17.71
C ILE A 155 -4.84 1.65 -18.71
N ILE A 156 -5.35 0.58 -19.32
CA ILE A 156 -6.48 0.63 -20.26
C ILE A 156 -7.70 1.23 -19.56
N MET A 157 -8.05 0.75 -18.36
CA MET A 157 -9.16 1.34 -17.60
C MET A 157 -8.90 2.81 -17.22
N GLY A 158 -7.65 3.18 -16.94
CA GLY A 158 -7.24 4.57 -16.73
C GLY A 158 -7.50 5.46 -17.95
N ILE A 159 -7.21 4.96 -19.15
CA ILE A 159 -7.48 5.65 -20.42
C ILE A 159 -8.99 5.75 -20.65
N VAL A 160 -9.74 4.67 -20.46
CA VAL A 160 -11.21 4.67 -20.61
C VAL A 160 -11.83 5.70 -19.67
N LEU A 161 -11.42 5.71 -18.39
CA LEU A 161 -11.94 6.67 -17.43
C LEU A 161 -11.51 8.11 -17.75
N HIS A 162 -10.30 8.32 -18.29
CA HIS A 162 -9.85 9.64 -18.75
C HIS A 162 -10.81 10.30 -19.76
N PHE A 163 -11.44 9.53 -20.64
CA PHE A 163 -12.41 10.06 -21.60
C PHE A 163 -13.82 10.26 -21.04
N ILE A 164 -14.14 9.64 -19.90
CA ILE A 164 -15.45 9.71 -19.26
C ILE A 164 -15.47 10.78 -18.16
N ASP A 165 -14.37 10.93 -17.45
CA ASP A 165 -14.23 11.84 -16.30
C ASP A 165 -14.27 13.30 -16.77
N LYS A 166 -15.27 14.04 -16.27
CA LYS A 166 -15.50 15.46 -16.62
C LYS A 166 -14.80 16.43 -15.67
N ARG A 167 -14.03 15.95 -14.69
CA ARG A 167 -13.37 16.80 -13.71
C ARG A 167 -12.26 17.65 -14.37
N PRO A 168 -12.04 18.88 -13.88
CA PRO A 168 -11.00 19.74 -14.45
C PRO A 168 -9.61 19.15 -14.24
N TYR A 169 -8.73 19.34 -15.22
CA TYR A 169 -7.37 18.82 -15.15
C TYR A 169 -6.53 19.52 -14.09
N VAL A 170 -5.80 18.73 -13.31
CA VAL A 170 -4.75 19.23 -12.43
C VAL A 170 -3.44 19.22 -13.21
N PHE A 171 -2.94 20.39 -13.63
CA PHE A 171 -1.67 20.47 -14.34
C PHE A 171 -0.49 20.34 -13.38
N GLN A 172 0.36 19.34 -13.60
CA GLN A 172 1.63 19.24 -12.88
C GLN A 172 2.75 19.91 -13.66
N LYS A 173 3.51 20.80 -13.00
CA LYS A 173 4.71 21.42 -13.57
C LYS A 173 5.77 20.34 -13.83
N ARG A 174 6.37 20.36 -15.02
CA ARG A 174 7.55 19.54 -15.31
C ARG A 174 8.73 20.11 -14.53
N MET A 175 9.32 19.29 -13.67
CA MET A 175 10.47 19.62 -12.84
C MET A 175 11.44 18.46 -12.90
N SER A 176 12.74 18.76 -12.91
CA SER A 176 13.79 17.74 -12.86
C SER A 176 13.83 17.04 -11.49
N LEU A 177 14.51 15.89 -11.40
CA LEU A 177 14.62 15.16 -10.14
C LEU A 177 15.46 15.93 -9.10
N GLN A 178 16.48 16.66 -9.56
CA GLN A 178 17.32 17.51 -8.72
C GLN A 178 16.52 18.68 -8.13
N GLU A 179 15.71 19.37 -8.94
CA GLU A 179 14.83 20.43 -8.47
C GLU A 179 13.85 19.93 -7.39
N ARG A 180 13.25 18.75 -7.59
CA ARG A 180 12.32 18.17 -6.62
C ARG A 180 13.00 17.85 -5.29
N LEU A 181 14.21 17.30 -5.33
CA LEU A 181 15.00 17.02 -4.14
C LEU A 181 15.45 18.29 -3.41
N TYR A 182 15.79 19.34 -4.15
CA TYR A 182 16.15 20.63 -3.58
C TYR A 182 14.98 21.30 -2.86
N ILE A 183 13.77 21.19 -3.42
CA ILE A 183 12.54 21.75 -2.83
C ILE A 183 12.06 20.94 -1.61
N ASP A 184 12.17 19.61 -1.64
CA ASP A 184 11.74 18.72 -0.55
C ASP A 184 12.87 17.77 -0.11
N PRO A 185 13.92 18.28 0.56
CA PRO A 185 15.04 17.45 1.03
C PRO A 185 14.60 16.44 2.11
N ALA A 186 13.52 16.75 2.85
CA ALA A 186 12.94 15.86 3.85
C ALA A 186 12.38 14.55 3.25
N SER A 187 12.16 14.51 1.93
CA SER A 187 11.75 13.29 1.22
C SER A 187 12.74 12.13 1.38
N LEU A 188 14.05 12.41 1.46
CA LEU A 188 15.08 11.39 1.69
C LEU A 188 14.97 10.80 3.08
N LEU A 189 14.80 11.64 4.10
CA LEU A 189 14.70 11.20 5.49
C LEU A 189 13.42 10.38 5.73
N ASP A 190 12.29 10.81 5.15
CA ASP A 190 11.03 10.05 5.19
C ASP A 190 11.16 8.70 4.47
N ALA A 191 11.80 8.66 3.31
CA ALA A 191 12.03 7.40 2.59
C ALA A 191 12.96 6.45 3.34
N LEU A 192 14.04 6.97 3.95
CA LEU A 192 14.96 6.19 4.79
C LEU A 192 14.25 5.64 6.02
N HIS A 193 13.48 6.47 6.73
CA HIS A 193 12.70 6.04 7.87
C HIS A 193 11.71 4.93 7.47
N TYR A 194 10.94 5.15 6.41
CA TYR A 194 9.98 4.18 5.91
C TYR A 194 10.64 2.85 5.54
N ALA A 195 11.77 2.90 4.83
CA ALA A 195 12.54 1.71 4.46
C ALA A 195 13.14 0.98 5.67
N ALA A 196 13.68 1.70 6.66
CA ALA A 196 14.27 1.11 7.86
C ALA A 196 13.24 0.36 8.71
N ILE A 197 12.04 0.93 8.89
CA ILE A 197 11.00 0.24 9.64
C ILE A 197 10.48 -0.98 8.87
N LEU A 198 10.34 -0.90 7.53
CA LEU A 198 9.92 -2.06 6.73
C LEU A 198 10.97 -3.15 6.62
N PHE A 199 12.26 -2.79 6.62
CA PHE A 199 13.37 -3.72 6.81
C PHE A 199 13.18 -4.49 8.12
N LEU A 200 13.00 -3.77 9.24
CA LEU A 200 12.83 -4.36 10.55
C LEU A 200 11.56 -5.24 10.62
N ALA A 201 10.48 -4.82 9.98
CA ALA A 201 9.25 -5.59 9.89
C ALA A 201 9.48 -6.93 9.17
N ALA A 202 10.14 -6.91 8.03
CA ALA A 202 10.48 -8.11 7.28
C ALA A 202 11.46 -9.01 8.04
N TYR A 203 12.49 -8.43 8.65
CA TYR A 203 13.50 -9.14 9.43
C TYR A 203 12.90 -9.86 10.65
N LEU A 204 12.08 -9.15 11.44
CA LEU A 204 11.41 -9.74 12.60
C LEU A 204 10.43 -10.83 12.17
N SER A 205 9.67 -10.59 11.10
CA SER A 205 8.71 -11.57 10.58
C SER A 205 9.39 -12.89 10.19
N GLN A 206 10.56 -12.81 9.56
CA GLN A 206 11.37 -13.98 9.21
C GLN A 206 12.01 -14.64 10.44
N SER A 207 12.55 -13.85 11.37
CA SER A 207 13.20 -14.34 12.59
C SER A 207 12.23 -15.04 13.54
N LEU A 208 10.98 -14.59 13.58
CA LEU A 208 9.89 -15.21 14.33
C LEU A 208 9.23 -16.38 13.55
N HIS A 209 9.74 -16.72 12.37
CA HIS A 209 9.21 -17.77 11.49
C HIS A 209 7.69 -17.62 11.20
N LEU A 210 7.23 -16.38 11.00
CA LEU A 210 5.81 -16.13 10.75
C LEU A 210 5.38 -16.64 9.38
N VAL A 211 4.29 -17.42 9.36
CA VAL A 211 3.63 -17.83 8.12
C VAL A 211 2.85 -16.63 7.56
N ASN A 212 2.93 -16.39 6.24
CA ASN A 212 2.38 -15.21 5.57
C ASN A 212 2.94 -13.88 6.11
N ALA A 213 4.27 -13.85 6.30
CA ALA A 213 5.07 -12.73 6.78
C ALA A 213 4.75 -11.37 6.14
N TYR A 214 4.28 -11.37 4.89
CA TYR A 214 3.94 -10.16 4.13
C TYR A 214 2.87 -9.28 4.79
N TRP A 215 1.99 -9.84 5.62
CA TRP A 215 0.95 -9.04 6.29
C TRP A 215 1.47 -8.14 7.40
N MET A 216 2.55 -8.53 8.06
CA MET A 216 3.24 -7.69 9.04
C MET A 216 3.85 -6.46 8.35
N THR A 217 4.62 -6.70 7.28
CA THR A 217 5.22 -5.63 6.47
C THR A 217 4.16 -4.71 5.85
N PHE A 218 3.11 -5.27 5.27
CA PHE A 218 2.01 -4.49 4.69
C PHE A 218 1.28 -3.62 5.73
N THR A 219 1.01 -4.17 6.91
CA THR A 219 0.33 -3.43 7.98
C THR A 219 1.20 -2.29 8.50
N CYS A 220 2.50 -2.55 8.67
CA CYS A 220 3.47 -1.51 9.02
C CYS A 220 3.50 -0.38 7.97
N ALA A 221 3.60 -0.75 6.68
CA ALA A 221 3.58 0.19 5.56
C ALA A 221 2.31 1.05 5.56
N ALA A 222 1.15 0.45 5.80
CA ALA A 222 -0.15 1.11 5.82
C ALA A 222 -0.28 2.19 6.91
N ILE A 223 0.31 1.95 8.07
CA ILE A 223 0.26 2.83 9.24
C ILE A 223 1.20 4.01 9.05
N LEU A 224 2.40 3.76 8.50
CA LEU A 224 3.37 4.80 8.16
C LEU A 224 2.94 5.72 6.98
N GLN A 225 1.77 5.49 6.39
CA GLN A 225 1.17 6.44 5.43
C GLN A 225 0.53 7.67 6.11
N GLY A 226 0.45 7.72 7.44
CA GLY A 226 0.02 8.93 8.14
C GLY A 226 1.03 10.07 8.00
N GLU A 227 0.56 11.28 7.75
CA GLU A 227 1.39 12.48 7.57
C GLU A 227 1.96 13.01 8.90
N ASN A 228 1.33 12.65 10.01
CA ASN A 228 1.73 13.05 11.35
C ASN A 228 1.35 11.96 12.37
N LEU A 229 1.94 12.02 13.57
CA LEU A 229 1.73 10.99 14.60
C LEU A 229 0.24 10.79 14.98
N HIS A 230 -0.57 11.84 14.94
CA HIS A 230 -2.01 11.73 15.22
C HIS A 230 -2.73 10.91 14.16
N SER A 231 -2.49 11.21 12.88
CA SER A 231 -3.05 10.46 11.74
C SER A 231 -2.53 9.02 11.69
N VAL A 232 -1.26 8.78 12.06
CA VAL A 232 -0.71 7.43 12.22
C VAL A 232 -1.47 6.67 13.30
N MET A 233 -1.72 7.28 14.46
CA MET A 233 -2.51 6.67 15.54
C MET A 233 -3.93 6.35 15.08
N GLN A 234 -4.61 7.29 14.42
CA GLN A 234 -5.96 7.08 13.89
C GLN A 234 -5.99 5.92 12.88
N ARG A 235 -5.06 5.90 11.92
CA ARG A 235 -4.94 4.80 10.95
C ARG A 235 -4.66 3.48 11.64
N ASN A 236 -3.85 3.46 12.70
CA ASN A 236 -3.58 2.24 13.46
C ASN A 236 -4.86 1.68 14.12
N VAL A 237 -5.63 2.53 14.81
CA VAL A 237 -6.91 2.13 15.42
C VAL A 237 -7.91 1.68 14.35
N GLN A 238 -8.06 2.46 13.27
CA GLN A 238 -8.93 2.14 12.15
C GLN A 238 -8.54 0.81 11.48
N ARG A 239 -7.24 0.52 11.34
CA ARG A 239 -6.73 -0.73 10.79
C ARG A 239 -7.11 -1.93 11.65
N ILE A 240 -6.88 -1.84 12.97
CA ILE A 240 -7.19 -2.91 13.91
C ILE A 240 -8.69 -3.19 13.94
N LEU A 241 -9.52 -2.15 14.10
CA LEU A 241 -10.98 -2.30 14.17
C LEU A 241 -11.55 -2.82 12.84
N GLY A 242 -11.19 -2.17 11.74
CA GLY A 242 -11.67 -2.52 10.41
C GLY A 242 -11.30 -3.95 10.03
N THR A 243 -10.05 -4.35 10.24
CA THR A 243 -9.64 -5.71 9.90
C THR A 243 -10.21 -6.76 10.86
N SER A 244 -10.38 -6.46 12.15
CA SER A 244 -11.01 -7.41 13.08
C SER A 244 -12.45 -7.72 12.66
N LEU A 245 -13.24 -6.70 12.32
CA LEU A 245 -14.59 -6.89 11.77
C LEU A 245 -14.56 -7.57 10.40
N GLY A 246 -13.60 -7.21 9.54
CA GLY A 246 -13.42 -7.83 8.23
C GLY A 246 -13.07 -9.32 8.31
N LEU A 247 -12.35 -9.74 9.36
CA LEU A 247 -12.04 -11.15 9.62
C LEU A 247 -13.29 -11.95 10.00
N LEU A 248 -14.21 -11.37 10.77
CA LEU A 248 -15.50 -12.00 11.07
C LEU A 248 -16.30 -12.23 9.78
N LEU A 249 -16.39 -11.21 8.92
CA LEU A 249 -17.03 -11.35 7.61
C LEU A 249 -16.31 -12.39 6.74
N SER A 250 -14.97 -12.42 6.78
CA SER A 250 -14.17 -13.41 6.04
C SER A 250 -14.49 -14.83 6.48
N ALA A 251 -14.63 -15.07 7.78
CA ALA A 251 -14.99 -16.38 8.31
C ALA A 251 -16.36 -16.84 7.76
N ILE A 252 -17.35 -15.95 7.75
CA ILE A 252 -18.69 -16.22 7.21
C ILE A 252 -18.61 -16.53 5.72
N LEU A 253 -17.93 -15.68 4.93
CA LEU A 253 -17.83 -15.86 3.48
C LEU A 253 -17.08 -17.13 3.09
N LEU A 254 -16.06 -17.54 3.85
CA LEU A 254 -15.30 -18.76 3.59
C LEU A 254 -16.05 -20.05 3.97
N MET A 255 -17.06 -19.97 4.84
CA MET A 255 -17.91 -21.12 5.18
C MET A 255 -18.95 -21.44 4.10
N ILE A 256 -19.23 -20.50 3.19
CA ILE A 256 -20.23 -20.67 2.14
C ILE A 256 -19.55 -21.24 0.88
N PRO A 257 -20.03 -22.37 0.32
CA PRO A 257 -19.43 -23.01 -0.86
C PRO A 257 -19.82 -22.27 -2.15
N PHE A 258 -19.25 -21.10 -2.38
CA PHE A 258 -19.45 -20.33 -3.60
C PHE A 258 -18.80 -21.00 -4.82
N THR A 259 -19.41 -20.84 -5.99
CA THR A 259 -18.73 -21.20 -7.25
C THR A 259 -17.54 -20.25 -7.50
N PRO A 260 -16.54 -20.63 -8.32
CA PRO A 260 -15.43 -19.74 -8.63
C PRO A 260 -15.90 -18.41 -9.25
N LEU A 261 -16.92 -18.44 -10.11
CA LEU A 261 -17.46 -17.24 -10.74
C LEU A 261 -18.16 -16.32 -9.73
N GLN A 262 -18.92 -16.88 -8.78
CA GLN A 262 -19.50 -16.12 -7.67
C GLN A 262 -18.42 -15.49 -6.80
N THR A 263 -17.36 -16.24 -6.50
CA THR A 263 -16.21 -15.74 -5.72
C THR A 263 -15.54 -14.57 -6.42
N ILE A 264 -15.35 -14.62 -7.74
CA ILE A 264 -14.81 -13.51 -8.54
C ILE A 264 -15.72 -12.28 -8.44
N GLY A 265 -17.04 -12.45 -8.58
CA GLY A 265 -17.99 -11.35 -8.41
C GLY A 265 -17.90 -10.69 -7.04
N ILE A 266 -17.84 -11.48 -5.97
CA ILE A 266 -17.70 -10.99 -4.60
C ILE A 266 -16.37 -10.24 -4.43
N ILE A 267 -15.25 -10.79 -4.91
CA ILE A 267 -13.93 -10.14 -4.84
C ILE A 267 -13.96 -8.78 -5.54
N SER A 268 -14.56 -8.68 -6.72
CA SER A 268 -14.67 -7.43 -7.48
C SER A 268 -15.51 -6.38 -6.77
N ILE A 269 -16.63 -6.77 -6.16
CA ILE A 269 -17.49 -5.87 -5.37
C ILE A 269 -16.76 -5.38 -4.12
N LEU A 270 -16.11 -6.28 -3.38
CA LEU A 270 -15.35 -5.91 -2.18
C LEU A 270 -14.17 -5.00 -2.52
N TYR A 271 -13.52 -5.20 -3.67
CA TYR A 271 -12.44 -4.33 -4.12
C TYR A 271 -12.93 -2.93 -4.49
N ALA A 272 -14.06 -2.81 -5.19
CA ALA A 272 -14.68 -1.51 -5.48
C ALA A 272 -15.10 -0.79 -4.19
N ALA A 273 -15.65 -1.52 -3.21
CA ALA A 273 -15.96 -0.95 -1.90
C ALA A 273 -14.69 -0.47 -1.18
N PHE A 274 -13.64 -1.29 -1.13
CA PHE A 274 -12.34 -0.89 -0.57
C PHE A 274 -11.80 0.41 -1.20
N GLU A 275 -11.79 0.49 -2.52
CA GLU A 275 -11.26 1.65 -3.26
C GLU A 275 -12.12 2.90 -3.07
N GLY A 276 -13.44 2.74 -2.98
CA GLY A 276 -14.34 3.84 -2.62
C GLY A 276 -14.10 4.41 -1.22
N PHE A 277 -13.61 3.61 -0.26
CA PHE A 277 -13.43 4.05 1.12
C PHE A 277 -11.97 4.29 1.55
N ILE A 278 -10.96 3.85 0.80
CA ILE A 278 -9.53 3.97 1.19
C ILE A 278 -9.11 5.41 1.51
N ASN A 279 -9.66 6.39 0.77
CA ASN A 279 -9.38 7.81 0.96
C ASN A 279 -10.43 8.52 1.83
N ARG A 280 -11.48 7.83 2.30
CA ARG A 280 -12.60 8.43 3.07
C ARG A 280 -12.62 7.99 4.53
N ASN A 281 -12.41 6.70 4.78
CA ASN A 281 -12.35 6.12 6.11
C ASN A 281 -11.55 4.82 6.05
N TYR A 282 -10.38 4.82 6.68
CA TYR A 282 -9.46 3.69 6.58
C TYR A 282 -9.97 2.44 7.31
N ALA A 283 -10.87 2.57 8.28
CA ALA A 283 -11.47 1.42 8.96
C ALA A 283 -12.42 0.67 8.02
N ILE A 284 -13.28 1.40 7.32
CA ILE A 284 -14.20 0.82 6.34
C ILE A 284 -13.40 0.20 5.18
N ALA A 285 -12.35 0.87 4.70
CA ALA A 285 -11.47 0.28 3.69
C ALA A 285 -10.78 -1.00 4.20
N SER A 286 -10.28 -0.98 5.43
CA SER A 286 -9.65 -2.14 6.08
C SER A 286 -10.63 -3.29 6.33
N PHE A 287 -11.91 -2.97 6.53
CA PHE A 287 -12.99 -3.96 6.61
C PHE A 287 -13.18 -4.71 5.29
N PHE A 288 -13.25 -4.01 4.15
CA PHE A 288 -13.48 -4.65 2.84
C PHE A 288 -12.26 -5.35 2.24
N ILE A 289 -11.05 -4.79 2.39
CA ILE A 289 -9.82 -5.41 1.85
C ILE A 289 -9.52 -6.77 2.48
N THR A 290 -9.97 -6.98 3.72
CA THR A 290 -9.68 -8.20 4.48
C THR A 290 -10.32 -9.45 3.86
N PRO A 291 -11.66 -9.55 3.75
CA PRO A 291 -12.32 -10.67 3.07
C PRO A 291 -11.92 -10.76 1.60
N MET A 292 -11.75 -9.63 0.92
CA MET A 292 -11.28 -9.60 -0.47
C MET A 292 -9.95 -10.35 -0.63
N SER A 293 -8.95 -10.01 0.19
CA SER A 293 -7.63 -10.62 0.12
C SER A 293 -7.61 -12.10 0.52
N LEU A 294 -8.46 -12.51 1.46
CA LEU A 294 -8.55 -13.90 1.91
C LEU A 294 -9.27 -14.78 0.88
N LEU A 295 -10.34 -14.28 0.28
CA LEU A 295 -11.02 -14.95 -0.84
C LEU A 295 -10.10 -15.09 -2.04
N LEU A 296 -9.34 -14.05 -2.39
CA LEU A 296 -8.35 -14.09 -3.46
C LEU A 296 -7.26 -15.13 -3.19
N SER A 297 -6.77 -15.20 -1.95
CA SER A 297 -5.76 -16.19 -1.54
C SER A 297 -6.31 -17.63 -1.59
N ASN A 298 -7.57 -17.81 -1.22
CA ASN A 298 -8.26 -19.10 -1.27
C ASN A 298 -8.44 -19.58 -2.73
N LEU A 299 -8.80 -18.67 -3.63
CA LEU A 299 -8.94 -18.93 -5.06
C LEU A 299 -7.59 -19.37 -5.70
N ALA A 300 -6.49 -18.80 -5.23
CA ALA A 300 -5.15 -19.08 -5.76
C ALA A 300 -4.59 -20.46 -5.40
N ARG A 301 -4.94 -21.01 -4.22
CA ARG A 301 -4.15 -22.09 -3.60
C ARG A 301 -4.88 -23.40 -3.32
N GLN A 302 -6.20 -23.52 -3.53
CA GLN A 302 -7.01 -24.76 -3.32
C GLN A 302 -6.74 -25.53 -2.00
N GLN A 303 -6.04 -24.95 -1.03
CA GLN A 303 -5.76 -25.55 0.26
C GLN A 303 -6.47 -24.76 1.34
N VAL A 304 -7.28 -25.47 2.11
CA VAL A 304 -7.90 -25.01 3.35
C VAL A 304 -6.78 -24.72 4.35
N ILE A 305 -6.25 -23.50 4.34
CA ILE A 305 -5.42 -23.05 5.44
C ILE A 305 -6.42 -22.69 6.55
N SER A 306 -6.74 -23.68 7.38
CA SER A 306 -7.55 -23.52 8.59
C SER A 306 -7.04 -22.40 9.52
N ASN A 307 -5.82 -21.91 9.30
CA ASN A 307 -5.16 -20.85 10.05
C ASN A 307 -4.98 -19.52 9.29
N LEU A 308 -5.61 -19.31 8.12
CA LEU A 308 -5.43 -18.08 7.32
C LEU A 308 -5.83 -16.82 8.11
N LEU A 309 -6.90 -16.92 8.89
CA LEU A 309 -7.36 -15.84 9.78
C LEU A 309 -6.37 -15.59 10.92
N ASN A 310 -5.79 -16.64 11.51
CA ASN A 310 -4.82 -16.53 12.59
C ASN A 310 -3.54 -15.83 12.12
N TYR A 311 -2.99 -16.22 10.97
CA TYR A 311 -1.81 -15.57 10.39
C TYR A 311 -2.08 -14.09 10.05
N ARG A 312 -3.30 -13.80 9.58
CA ARG A 312 -3.75 -12.43 9.33
C ARG A 312 -3.76 -11.61 10.63
N LEU A 313 -4.34 -12.13 11.71
CA LEU A 313 -4.40 -11.48 13.02
C LEU A 313 -3.01 -11.17 13.57
N VAL A 314 -2.12 -12.17 13.60
CA VAL A 314 -0.75 -12.00 14.12
C VAL A 314 0.02 -10.95 13.33
N GLY A 315 -0.05 -11.01 11.98
CA GLY A 315 0.61 -10.04 11.12
C GLY A 315 0.11 -8.61 11.36
N ILE A 316 -1.18 -8.43 11.64
CA ILE A 316 -1.73 -7.11 11.92
C ILE A 316 -1.27 -6.60 13.27
N VAL A 317 -1.39 -7.40 14.33
CA VAL A 317 -0.99 -6.97 15.69
C VAL A 317 0.47 -6.55 15.71
N LEU A 318 1.37 -7.42 15.20
CA LEU A 318 2.80 -7.13 15.19
C LEU A 318 3.16 -5.97 14.26
N GLY A 319 2.55 -5.92 13.07
CA GLY A 319 2.76 -4.82 12.13
C GLY A 319 2.24 -3.47 12.65
N SER A 320 1.11 -3.49 13.38
CA SER A 320 0.52 -2.33 14.03
C SER A 320 1.38 -1.77 15.15
N LEU A 321 1.89 -2.65 16.01
CA LEU A 321 2.80 -2.27 17.08
C LEU A 321 4.08 -1.67 16.52
N LEU A 322 4.71 -2.34 15.54
CA LEU A 322 5.97 -1.90 14.97
C LEU A 322 5.83 -0.60 14.17
N GLY A 323 4.80 -0.47 13.34
CA GLY A 323 4.57 0.73 12.54
C GLY A 323 4.27 1.95 13.39
N PHE A 324 3.46 1.79 14.45
CA PHE A 324 3.20 2.87 15.40
C PHE A 324 4.44 3.23 16.21
N ALA A 325 5.18 2.25 16.73
CA ALA A 325 6.42 2.50 17.47
C ALA A 325 7.47 3.21 16.62
N GLY A 326 7.64 2.79 15.36
CA GLY A 326 8.54 3.43 14.40
C GLY A 326 8.20 4.90 14.19
N ALA A 327 6.93 5.21 13.90
CA ALA A 327 6.48 6.58 13.73
C ALA A 327 6.64 7.43 15.01
N TYR A 328 6.35 6.84 16.17
CA TYR A 328 6.49 7.51 17.47
C TYR A 328 7.95 7.89 17.75
N VAL A 329 8.86 6.93 17.62
CA VAL A 329 10.30 7.14 17.83
C VAL A 329 10.83 8.20 16.86
N PHE A 330 10.52 8.09 15.57
CA PHE A 330 10.97 9.04 14.56
C PHE A 330 10.45 10.46 14.80
N THR A 331 9.15 10.60 15.10
CA THR A 331 8.56 11.90 15.41
C THR A 331 9.18 12.51 16.67
N THR A 332 9.46 11.68 17.68
CA THR A 332 10.04 12.14 18.95
C THR A 332 11.49 12.55 18.78
N ALA A 333 12.28 11.77 18.04
CA ALA A 333 13.66 12.09 17.71
C ALA A 333 13.76 13.41 16.94
N LEU A 334 12.89 13.63 15.93
CA LEU A 334 12.85 14.89 15.19
C LEU A 334 12.49 16.09 16.07
N ARG A 335 11.51 15.94 16.97
CA ARG A 335 11.16 17.01 17.92
C ARG A 335 12.30 17.34 18.86
N PHE A 336 13.01 16.32 19.34
CA PHE A 336 14.16 16.51 20.21
C PHE A 336 15.31 17.20 19.46
N TYR A 337 15.63 16.73 18.25
CA TYR A 337 16.66 17.31 17.40
C TYR A 337 16.37 18.78 17.07
N ASN A 338 15.15 19.09 16.62
CA ASN A 338 14.75 20.48 16.32
C ASN A 338 14.82 21.38 17.55
N ARG A 339 14.47 20.86 18.73
CA ARG A 339 14.58 21.62 19.98
C ARG A 339 16.04 21.92 20.34
N ALA A 340 16.92 20.93 20.22
CA ALA A 340 18.35 21.11 20.48
C ALA A 340 18.96 22.15 19.55
N TYR A 341 18.71 22.05 18.24
CA TYR A 341 19.24 22.98 17.25
C TYR A 341 18.71 24.42 17.43
N SER A 342 17.43 24.58 17.76
CA SER A 342 16.85 25.90 18.02
C SER A 342 17.45 26.60 19.24
N ILE A 343 17.91 25.81 20.22
CA ILE A 343 18.58 26.32 21.42
C ILE A 343 19.99 26.79 21.07
N ASP A 344 20.73 26.03 20.24
CA ASP A 344 22.08 26.42 19.80
C ASP A 344 22.07 27.70 18.95
N GLU A 345 21.13 27.84 17.99
CA GLU A 345 20.97 29.09 17.23
C GLU A 345 20.63 30.29 18.11
N THR A 346 19.83 30.12 19.18
CA THR A 346 19.55 31.22 20.11
C THR A 346 20.76 31.59 20.94
N PHE A 347 21.62 30.63 21.30
CA PHE A 347 22.87 30.92 22.00
C PHE A 347 23.90 31.63 21.12
N GLU A 348 24.08 31.23 19.85
CA GLU A 348 24.98 31.90 18.91
C GLU A 348 24.56 33.36 18.66
N ASN A 349 23.27 33.59 18.39
CA ASN A 349 22.73 34.95 18.21
C ASN A 349 22.94 35.84 19.45
N GLN A 350 22.77 35.27 20.66
CA GLN A 350 23.02 36.01 21.90
C GLN A 350 24.51 36.29 22.18
N GLN A 351 25.42 35.45 21.67
CA GLN A 351 26.86 35.70 21.77
C GLN A 351 27.32 36.76 20.76
N GLU A 352 26.79 36.75 19.54
CA GLU A 352 27.03 37.81 18.56
C GLU A 352 26.52 39.17 19.07
N GLU A 353 25.32 39.25 19.62
CA GLU A 353 24.80 40.49 20.22
C GLU A 353 25.65 41.01 21.38
N ARG A 354 26.27 40.12 22.17
CA ARG A 354 27.17 40.50 23.28
C ARG A 354 28.58 40.87 22.85
N GLY A 355 29.04 40.41 21.68
CA GLY A 355 30.36 40.74 21.12
C GLY A 355 30.39 42.07 20.34
N VAL A 356 29.24 42.69 20.13
CA VAL A 356 29.07 43.96 19.38
C VAL A 356 28.91 45.18 20.33
N LEU A 357 28.90 44.95 21.65
CA LEU A 357 28.98 45.98 22.70
C LEU A 357 30.40 46.09 23.23
#